data_AF-A0A942PTQ2-F1
#
_entry.id   AF-A0A942PTQ2-F1
#
_cell.length_a   1.000
_cell.length_b   1.000
_cell.length_c   1.000
_cell.angle_alpha   90.00
_cell.angle_beta   90.00
_cell.angle_gamma   90.00
#
_symmetry.space_group_name_H-M   'P 1'
#
loop_
_entity.id
_entity.type
_entity.pdbx_description
1 polymer ?
#
loop_
_entity_poly.entity_id
_entity_poly.type
_entity_poly.pdbx_seq_one_letter_code
_entity_poly.pdbx_strand_id
1 'polypeptide(L)'
;MPYSSKTGVSRHTPFLRQQLLLECGIFTLITTILAGWVTYQHGMELSVWLFPLCTLSFSIYVLARFRRTIDTIKSMKEVLRHSSEGQLHSRITHTAGLGELGKAAWELNEFLDLIEMYFKEVNTCFKLVSEGVFYRKALSAGLPGQFAESLEKVNAAIQAMEQNSQLISRNELASQLHTMNTHNLLRKLKLNQEDLVSISKEMDEVDQIAKSNRDGAESSLTVANQISSELAGMNSRVQEMADAAQALGVDSAAINTAVQFISDIADQTNLLALNAAIEAARAGESGRGFAVVADEVRKLAERTKNSTTEIDAIVSRFRNQVDVMVVETGTARTLTADVNVKMSDFRNRFSEFERDAETIIQRVTKTKDRSFGSLVKMDHIIFMQNAYMSVEMSGNCEEAKATGVDHHSCRLGRWYYEGTGKAIFGTTPSFGALETPHAAVHNLVHRATALSQQDWMGNVAVRDDMVRQLEAAEQASSQVIDLVNRMNEEKYERAA
;
A
#
# COMPACT_ATOMS: atom_id res chain seq x y z
N MET A 1 57.31 12.51 20.32
CA MET A 1 58.74 12.89 20.46
C MET A 1 59.17 12.53 21.87
N PRO A 2 60.13 11.62 22.08
CA PRO A 2 60.68 11.40 23.41
C PRO A 2 61.58 12.60 23.74
N TYR A 3 61.26 13.30 24.83
CA TYR A 3 62.10 14.37 25.34
C TYR A 3 63.48 13.80 25.67
N SER A 4 64.47 14.25 24.90
CA SER A 4 65.89 13.97 25.04
C SER A 4 66.34 14.18 26.50
N SER A 5 66.76 13.10 27.16
CA SER A 5 67.46 13.13 28.46
C SER A 5 68.93 13.57 28.35
N LYS A 6 69.27 14.39 27.34
CA LYS A 6 70.61 14.93 27.12
C LYS A 6 70.58 16.45 27.09
N THR A 7 70.15 17.06 28.19
CA THR A 7 70.54 18.44 28.43
C THR A 7 71.94 18.40 29.03
N GLY A 8 72.93 19.01 28.35
CA GLY A 8 74.30 19.15 28.87
C GLY A 8 74.41 20.10 30.08
N VAL A 9 73.31 20.32 30.79
CA VAL A 9 73.19 21.23 31.92
C VAL A 9 74.03 20.68 33.06
N SER A 10 74.93 21.52 33.58
CA SER A 10 75.84 21.17 34.70
C SER A 10 76.86 20.06 34.41
N ARG A 11 77.17 19.74 33.14
CA ARG A 11 78.15 18.71 32.76
C ARG A 11 79.57 18.94 33.33
N HIS A 12 79.93 20.20 33.58
CA HIS A 12 81.24 20.61 34.10
C HIS A 12 81.20 21.11 35.55
N THR A 13 80.05 21.05 36.22
CA THR A 13 79.91 21.48 37.61
C THR A 13 79.70 20.26 38.51
N PRO A 14 80.57 20.01 39.51
CA PRO A 14 80.38 18.90 40.45
C PRO A 14 79.05 19.02 41.18
N PHE A 15 78.44 17.89 41.55
CA PHE A 15 77.16 17.90 42.30
C PHE A 15 77.34 18.62 43.64
N LEU A 16 76.28 19.22 44.17
CA LEU A 16 76.29 19.94 45.47
C LEU A 16 76.95 19.14 46.61
N ARG A 17 76.76 17.81 46.63
CA ARG A 17 77.42 16.92 47.59
C ARG A 17 78.94 16.88 47.42
N GLN A 18 79.41 16.83 46.18
CA GLN A 18 80.84 16.80 45.85
C GLN A 18 81.47 18.18 46.12
N GLN A 19 80.77 19.27 45.83
CA GLN A 19 81.20 20.63 46.20
C GLN A 19 81.37 20.76 47.72
N LEU A 20 80.36 20.36 48.50
CA LEU A 20 80.41 20.43 49.96
C LEU A 20 81.53 19.57 50.56
N LEU A 21 81.73 18.35 50.03
CA LEU A 21 82.83 17.47 50.43
C LEU A 21 84.20 18.08 50.09
N LEU A 22 84.34 18.70 48.93
CA LEU A 22 85.58 19.31 48.47
C LEU A 22 85.91 20.58 49.27
N GLU A 23 84.92 21.44 49.55
CA GLU A 23 85.08 22.63 50.40
C GLU A 23 85.46 22.24 51.84
N CYS A 24 84.71 21.32 52.46
CA CYS A 24 85.03 20.83 53.80
C CYS A 24 86.40 20.13 53.85
N GLY A 25 86.72 19.35 52.82
CA GLY A 25 87.99 18.62 52.70
C GLY A 25 89.18 19.55 52.52
N ILE A 26 89.09 20.53 51.61
CA ILE A 26 90.13 21.54 51.39
C ILE A 26 90.33 22.39 52.64
N PHE A 27 89.26 22.83 53.30
CA PHE A 27 89.35 23.62 54.52
C PHE A 27 90.06 22.85 55.65
N THR A 28 89.67 21.58 55.85
CA THR A 28 90.33 20.70 56.83
C THR A 28 91.80 20.46 56.48
N LEU A 29 92.11 20.21 55.21
CA LEU A 29 93.47 20.02 54.71
C LEU A 29 94.34 21.26 54.93
N ILE A 30 93.85 22.45 54.59
CA ILE A 30 94.57 23.73 54.80
C ILE A 30 94.87 23.92 56.29
N THR A 31 93.89 23.70 57.17
CA THR A 31 94.12 23.83 58.62
C THR A 31 95.12 22.79 59.15
N THR A 32 95.13 21.59 58.59
CA THR A 32 96.08 20.53 58.95
C THR A 32 97.49 20.82 58.46
N ILE A 33 97.65 21.34 57.24
CA ILE A 33 98.94 21.76 56.68
C ILE A 33 99.51 22.94 57.47
N LEU A 34 98.69 23.94 57.80
CA LEU A 34 99.09 25.06 58.66
C LEU A 34 99.54 24.58 60.05
N ALA A 35 98.78 23.68 60.68
CA ALA A 35 99.15 23.10 61.97
C ALA A 35 100.47 22.31 61.89
N GLY A 36 100.66 21.52 60.83
CA GLY A 36 101.91 20.80 60.57
C GLY A 36 103.11 21.73 60.33
N TRP A 37 102.92 22.82 59.59
CA TRP A 37 103.95 23.83 59.33
C TRP A 37 104.36 24.58 60.60
N VAL A 38 103.39 24.96 61.43
CA VAL A 38 103.65 25.57 62.75
C VAL A 38 104.40 24.59 63.66
N THR A 39 103.98 23.32 63.67
CA THR A 39 104.64 22.24 64.43
C THR A 39 106.09 22.04 63.99
N TYR A 40 106.37 22.12 62.67
CA TYR A 40 107.72 22.02 62.14
C TYR A 40 108.63 23.18 62.59
N GLN A 41 108.09 24.40 62.69
CA GLN A 41 108.88 25.58 63.07
C GLN A 41 109.06 25.76 64.58
N HIS A 42 108.06 25.42 65.40
CA HIS A 42 108.02 25.77 66.83
C HIS A 42 107.98 24.55 67.77
N GLY A 43 107.97 23.33 67.23
CA GLY A 43 107.81 22.10 68.02
C GLY A 43 106.34 21.69 68.22
N MET A 44 106.11 20.53 68.84
CA MET A 44 104.76 19.97 68.99
C MET A 44 104.01 20.64 70.16
N GLU A 45 103.14 21.59 69.83
CA GLU A 45 102.17 22.16 70.77
C GLU A 45 100.78 21.55 70.55
N LEU A 46 100.20 20.97 71.61
CA LEU A 46 98.90 20.33 71.56
C LEU A 46 97.75 21.33 71.23
N SER A 47 97.93 22.60 71.60
CA SER A 47 96.99 23.71 71.32
C SER A 47 96.79 23.94 69.82
N VAL A 48 97.86 23.80 69.01
CA VAL A 48 97.82 24.03 67.56
C VAL A 48 97.05 22.93 66.83
N TRP A 49 97.13 21.69 67.30
CA TRP A 49 96.41 20.55 66.74
C TRP A 49 94.92 20.48 67.11
N LEU A 50 94.47 21.28 68.08
CA LEU A 50 93.05 21.41 68.41
C LEU A 50 92.25 22.05 67.26
N PHE A 51 92.85 22.97 66.50
CA PHE A 51 92.18 23.65 65.38
C PHE A 51 91.77 22.68 64.26
N PRO A 52 92.65 21.83 63.69
CA PRO A 52 92.26 20.80 62.73
C PRO A 52 91.19 19.82 63.23
N LEU A 53 91.21 19.47 64.53
CA LEU A 53 90.21 18.57 65.12
C LEU A 53 88.84 19.25 65.21
N CYS A 54 88.80 20.52 65.58
CA CYS A 54 87.58 21.32 65.58
C CYS A 54 87.03 21.54 64.16
N THR A 55 87.89 21.81 63.16
CA THR A 55 87.46 21.96 61.76
C THR A 55 86.98 20.65 61.15
N LEU A 56 87.62 19.52 61.49
CA LEU A 56 87.15 18.19 61.10
C LEU A 56 85.79 17.87 61.73
N SER A 57 85.62 18.14 63.03
CA SER A 57 84.35 17.94 63.74
C SER A 57 83.23 18.82 63.16
N PHE A 58 83.54 20.09 62.87
CA PHE A 58 82.61 21.01 62.22
C PHE A 58 82.26 20.56 60.79
N SER A 59 83.24 20.08 60.01
CA SER A 59 83.03 19.52 58.67
C SER A 59 82.10 18.30 58.71
N ILE A 60 82.30 17.39 59.67
CA ILE A 60 81.42 16.23 59.87
C ILE A 60 80.00 16.70 60.25
N TYR A 61 79.87 17.69 61.14
CA TYR A 61 78.58 18.27 61.52
C TYR A 61 77.85 18.90 60.32
N VAL A 62 78.53 19.69 59.50
CA VAL A 62 77.98 20.31 58.29
C VAL A 62 77.54 19.23 57.29
N LEU A 63 78.38 18.25 57.00
CA LEU A 63 78.05 17.15 56.10
C LEU A 63 76.85 16.32 56.60
N ALA A 64 76.76 16.07 57.91
CA ALA A 64 75.62 15.38 58.52
C ALA A 64 74.33 16.22 58.45
N ARG A 65 74.42 17.54 58.69
CA ARG A 65 73.29 18.47 58.65
C ARG A 65 72.71 18.61 57.23
N PHE A 66 73.57 18.76 56.22
CA PHE A 66 73.14 18.95 54.82
C PHE A 66 72.79 17.66 54.09
N ARG A 67 73.12 16.48 54.65
CA ARG A 67 72.78 15.19 54.04
C ARG A 67 71.30 15.07 53.71
N ARG A 68 70.40 15.40 54.64
CA ARG A 68 68.94 15.33 54.44
C ARG A 68 68.47 16.29 53.34
N THR A 69 69.03 17.49 53.28
CA THR A 69 68.74 18.50 52.25
C THR A 69 69.14 17.99 50.87
N ILE A 70 70.34 17.44 50.72
CA ILE A 70 70.85 16.87 49.46
C ILE A 70 70.02 15.67 49.01
N ASP A 71 69.69 14.78 49.95
CA ASP A 71 68.87 13.60 49.66
C ASP A 71 67.46 14.02 49.21
N THR A 72 66.88 15.07 49.81
CA THR A 72 65.57 15.62 49.39
C THR A 72 65.62 16.22 47.98
N ILE A 73 66.67 16.95 47.62
CA ILE A 73 66.87 17.46 46.25
C ILE A 73 66.96 16.29 45.26
N LYS A 74 67.65 15.20 45.64
CA LYS A 74 67.72 14.00 44.80
C LYS A 74 66.35 13.36 44.61
N SER A 75 65.55 13.25 45.69
CA SER A 75 64.17 12.76 45.63
C SER A 75 63.27 13.68 44.77
N MET A 76 63.37 15.00 44.92
CA MET A 76 62.65 15.96 44.07
C MET A 76 62.97 15.73 42.58
N LYS A 77 64.26 15.57 42.24
CA LYS A 77 64.68 15.27 40.86
C LYS A 77 64.09 13.96 40.35
N GLU A 78 64.07 12.92 41.18
CA GLU A 78 63.52 11.60 40.82
C GLU A 78 62.01 11.66 40.62
N VAL A 79 61.28 12.35 41.49
CA VAL A 79 59.83 12.58 41.35
C VAL A 79 59.52 13.39 40.09
N LEU A 80 60.29 14.45 39.80
CA LEU A 80 60.15 15.20 38.55
C LEU A 80 60.43 14.33 37.32
N ARG A 81 61.42 13.44 37.38
CA ARG A 81 61.70 12.48 36.31
C ARG A 81 60.52 11.52 36.10
N HIS A 82 60.00 10.90 37.17
CA HIS A 82 58.83 10.03 37.09
C HIS A 82 57.60 10.78 36.55
N SER A 83 57.39 12.01 37.01
CA SER A 83 56.30 12.87 36.52
C SER A 83 56.44 13.19 35.03
N SER A 84 57.67 13.43 34.55
CA SER A 84 57.94 13.63 33.12
C SER A 84 57.74 12.37 32.27
N GLU A 85 57.79 11.19 32.89
CA GLU A 85 57.47 9.90 32.29
C GLU A 85 55.96 9.56 32.39
N GLY A 86 55.14 10.47 32.93
CA GLY A 86 53.69 10.30 33.11
C GLY A 86 53.28 9.61 34.41
N GLN A 87 54.23 9.33 35.30
CA GLN A 87 53.97 8.69 36.60
C GLN A 87 53.74 9.74 37.69
N LEU A 88 52.48 10.13 37.88
CA LEU A 88 52.10 11.23 38.77
C LEU A 88 51.86 10.82 40.22
N HIS A 89 51.99 9.55 40.60
CA HIS A 89 51.69 9.05 41.95
C HIS A 89 52.87 9.17 42.94
N SER A 90 54.07 9.50 42.44
CA SER A 90 55.27 9.61 43.29
C SER A 90 55.21 10.88 44.14
N ARG A 91 55.54 10.78 45.44
CA ARG A 91 55.54 11.90 46.39
C ARG A 91 56.84 12.00 47.16
N ILE A 92 57.23 13.21 47.52
CA ILE A 92 58.40 13.49 48.35
C ILE A 92 57.96 13.41 49.81
N THR A 93 58.50 12.44 50.54
CA THR A 93 58.23 12.23 51.97
C THR A 93 59.36 12.79 52.83
N HIS A 94 59.14 12.89 54.15
CA HIS A 94 60.14 13.38 55.11
C HIS A 94 60.62 14.82 54.91
N THR A 95 59.71 15.74 54.56
CA THR A 95 60.02 17.16 54.29
C THR A 95 60.10 18.05 55.54
N ALA A 96 59.72 17.54 56.71
CA ALA A 96 59.67 18.30 57.96
C ALA A 96 61.07 18.75 58.43
N GLY A 97 61.20 20.01 58.84
CA GLY A 97 62.45 20.57 59.37
C GLY A 97 63.50 20.96 58.32
N LEU A 98 63.13 20.99 57.02
CA LEU A 98 64.01 21.36 55.90
C LEU A 98 63.87 22.82 55.42
N GLY A 99 63.13 23.66 56.15
CA GLY A 99 62.94 25.08 55.80
C GLY A 99 62.25 25.28 54.45
N GLU A 100 62.80 26.16 53.63
CA GLU A 100 62.31 26.52 52.29
C GLU A 100 62.30 25.32 51.33
N LEU A 101 63.28 24.42 51.44
CA LEU A 101 63.33 23.21 50.62
C LEU A 101 62.17 22.27 50.95
N GLY A 102 61.82 22.16 52.24
CA GLY A 102 60.67 21.38 52.69
C GLY A 102 59.35 21.94 52.15
N LYS A 103 59.21 23.28 52.14
CA LYS A 103 58.06 23.95 51.51
C LYS A 103 58.00 23.68 50.01
N ALA A 104 59.10 23.84 49.29
CA ALA A 104 59.15 23.58 47.85
C ALA A 104 58.80 22.11 47.51
N ALA A 105 59.25 21.15 48.33
CA ALA A 105 58.87 19.75 48.17
C ALA A 105 57.36 19.50 48.43
N TRP A 106 56.77 20.22 49.39
CA TRP A 106 55.34 20.13 49.68
C TRP A 106 54.48 20.74 48.57
N GLU A 107 54.83 21.95 48.09
CA GLU A 107 54.17 22.61 46.95
C GLU A 107 54.25 21.74 45.67
N LEU A 108 55.38 21.05 45.45
CA LEU A 108 55.51 20.11 44.34
C LEU A 108 54.57 18.90 44.50
N ASN A 109 54.41 18.37 45.72
CA ASN A 109 53.45 17.29 45.97
C ASN A 109 52.01 17.76 45.72
N GLU A 110 51.63 18.95 46.21
CA GLU A 110 50.29 19.52 46.00
C GLU A 110 50.00 19.74 44.50
N PHE A 111 50.98 20.25 43.76
CA PHE A 111 50.87 20.37 42.31
C PHE A 111 50.64 19.02 41.61
N LEU A 112 51.37 17.97 42.03
CA LEU A 112 51.17 16.62 41.50
C LEU A 112 49.81 16.04 41.87
N ASP A 113 49.30 16.30 43.08
CA ASP A 113 47.96 15.90 43.51
C ASP A 113 46.88 16.54 42.61
N LEU A 114 47.00 17.84 42.32
CA LEU A 114 46.08 18.56 41.41
C LEU A 114 46.12 18.00 39.99
N ILE A 115 47.32 17.75 39.45
CA ILE A 115 47.46 17.16 38.11
C ILE A 115 46.86 15.75 38.09
N GLU A 116 47.18 14.91 39.07
CA GLU A 116 46.67 13.54 39.15
C GLU A 116 45.15 13.52 39.25
N MET A 117 44.56 14.37 40.10
CA MET A 117 43.11 14.51 40.25
C MET A 117 42.44 14.95 38.94
N TYR A 118 42.99 15.97 38.28
CA TYR A 118 42.50 16.46 37.00
C TYR A 118 42.47 15.35 35.94
N PHE A 119 43.58 14.63 35.75
CA PHE A 119 43.64 13.54 34.77
C PHE A 119 42.71 12.38 35.12
N LYS A 120 42.56 12.05 36.41
CA LYS A 120 41.60 11.02 36.84
C LYS A 120 40.17 11.39 36.47
N GLU A 121 39.76 12.64 36.68
CA GLU A 121 38.39 13.07 36.36
C GLU A 121 38.15 13.08 34.84
N VAL A 122 39.08 13.65 34.07
CA VAL A 122 39.03 13.66 32.61
C VAL A 122 38.94 12.24 32.04
N ASN A 123 39.84 11.34 32.46
CA ASN A 123 39.87 9.96 31.96
C ASN A 123 38.59 9.19 32.33
N THR A 124 38.07 9.39 33.54
CA THR A 124 36.84 8.70 33.99
C THR A 124 35.65 9.14 33.15
N CYS A 125 35.48 10.44 32.92
CA CYS A 125 34.40 10.97 32.09
C CYS A 125 34.52 10.50 30.64
N PHE A 126 35.70 10.56 30.02
CA PHE A 126 35.86 10.11 28.63
C PHE A 126 35.71 8.59 28.47
N LYS A 127 36.09 7.80 29.48
CA LYS A 127 35.80 6.36 29.49
C LYS A 127 34.29 6.11 29.47
N LEU A 128 33.52 6.77 30.35
CA LEU A 128 32.07 6.62 30.39
C LEU A 128 31.39 7.10 29.10
N VAL A 129 31.84 8.21 28.54
CA VAL A 129 31.36 8.70 27.23
C VAL A 129 31.62 7.68 26.12
N SER A 130 32.77 7.01 26.13
CA SER A 130 33.07 5.94 25.16
C SER A 130 32.15 4.71 25.32
N GLU A 131 31.58 4.52 26.51
CA GLU A 131 30.59 3.48 26.82
C GLU A 131 29.13 3.98 26.62
N GLY A 132 28.94 5.19 26.07
CA GLY A 132 27.62 5.78 25.82
C GLY A 132 26.95 6.41 27.05
N VAL A 133 27.71 6.60 28.14
CA VAL A 133 27.21 7.12 29.41
C VAL A 133 27.58 8.61 29.56
N PHE A 134 26.59 9.49 29.40
CA PHE A 134 26.81 10.95 29.37
C PHE A 134 26.41 11.70 30.65
N TYR A 135 25.68 11.05 31.57
CA TYR A 135 25.14 11.72 32.78
C TYR A 135 26.23 12.10 33.80
N ARG A 136 27.37 11.38 33.82
CA ARG A 136 28.49 11.67 34.73
C ARG A 136 29.39 12.76 34.16
N LYS A 137 29.15 14.00 34.58
CA LYS A 137 29.98 15.17 34.25
C LYS A 137 31.19 15.27 35.18
N ALA A 138 32.28 15.88 34.74
CA ALA A 138 33.49 16.12 35.54
C ALA A 138 33.21 17.09 36.72
N LEU A 139 33.77 16.78 37.89
CA LEU A 139 33.68 17.60 39.10
C LEU A 139 34.73 18.72 39.06
N SER A 140 34.32 19.93 38.67
CA SER A 140 35.17 21.13 38.76
C SER A 140 35.31 21.66 40.20
N ALA A 141 34.36 21.30 41.08
CA ALA A 141 34.36 21.72 42.47
C ALA A 141 35.57 21.14 43.23
N GLY A 142 36.51 22.02 43.61
CA GLY A 142 37.71 21.66 44.37
C GLY A 142 39.03 21.82 43.61
N LEU A 143 39.00 22.10 42.29
CA LEU A 143 40.20 22.41 41.53
C LEU A 143 40.38 23.93 41.36
N PRO A 144 41.61 24.47 41.45
CA PRO A 144 41.85 25.90 41.33
C PRO A 144 42.05 26.35 39.88
N GLY A 145 41.62 27.58 39.59
CA GLY A 145 41.97 28.33 38.39
C GLY A 145 41.71 27.57 37.08
N GLN A 146 42.74 27.43 36.25
CA GLN A 146 42.64 26.85 34.90
C GLN A 146 42.18 25.38 34.90
N PHE A 147 42.43 24.62 35.99
CA PHE A 147 41.99 23.22 36.06
C PHE A 147 40.46 23.13 36.12
N ALA A 148 39.81 23.96 36.94
CA ALA A 148 38.35 24.00 37.02
C ALA A 148 37.72 24.50 35.71
N GLU A 149 38.24 25.58 35.12
CA GLU A 149 37.75 26.11 33.83
C GLU A 149 37.86 25.06 32.72
N SER A 150 38.96 24.30 32.69
CA SER A 150 39.14 23.21 31.72
C SER A 150 38.09 22.10 31.91
N LEU A 151 37.81 21.69 33.15
CA LEU A 151 36.76 20.68 33.42
C LEU A 151 35.36 21.16 33.04
N GLU A 152 35.05 22.45 33.19
CA GLU A 152 33.79 23.02 32.70
C GLU A 152 33.67 22.95 31.17
N LYS A 153 34.77 23.24 30.45
CA LYS A 153 34.82 23.05 28.98
C LYS A 153 34.67 21.58 28.59
N VAL A 154 35.27 20.67 29.35
CA VAL A 154 35.06 19.22 29.17
C VAL A 154 33.59 18.88 29.35
N ASN A 155 32.91 19.41 30.36
CA ASN A 155 31.47 19.18 30.57
C ASN A 155 30.60 19.68 29.41
N ALA A 156 30.91 20.86 28.86
CA ALA A 156 30.25 21.37 27.67
C ALA A 156 30.47 20.45 26.45
N ALA A 157 31.69 19.92 26.27
CA ALA A 157 31.99 18.96 25.21
C ALA A 157 31.21 17.64 25.39
N ILE A 158 31.10 17.12 26.62
CA ILE A 158 30.31 15.92 26.92
C ILE A 158 28.83 16.14 26.58
N GLN A 159 28.27 17.31 26.91
CA GLN A 159 26.89 17.65 26.56
C GLN A 159 26.68 17.73 25.03
N ALA A 160 27.63 18.31 24.31
CA ALA A 160 27.57 18.34 22.84
C ALA A 160 27.65 16.92 22.24
N MET A 161 28.48 16.03 22.81
CA MET A 161 28.58 14.63 22.40
C MET A 161 27.28 13.86 22.68
N GLU A 162 26.63 14.10 23.82
CA GLU A 162 25.34 13.52 24.19
C GLU A 162 24.24 13.90 23.18
N GLN A 163 24.12 15.18 22.86
CA GLN A 163 23.18 15.68 21.85
C GLN A 163 23.49 15.08 20.46
N ASN A 164 24.76 14.98 20.09
CA ASN A 164 25.16 14.38 18.82
C ASN A 164 24.82 12.88 18.77
N SER A 165 25.00 12.15 19.88
CA SER A 165 24.60 10.74 19.98
C SER A 165 23.09 10.57 19.79
N GLN A 166 22.27 11.42 20.42
CA GLN A 166 20.82 11.41 20.25
C GLN A 166 20.39 11.73 18.80
N LEU A 167 21.05 12.69 18.15
CA LEU A 167 20.83 13.01 16.74
C LEU A 167 21.18 11.83 15.82
N ILE A 168 22.29 11.14 16.07
CA ILE A 168 22.66 9.92 15.33
C ILE A 168 21.58 8.85 15.51
N SER A 169 21.15 8.58 16.76
CA SER A 169 20.08 7.60 17.02
C SER A 169 18.79 7.93 16.29
N ARG A 170 18.40 9.21 16.26
CA ARG A 170 17.20 9.68 15.55
C ARG A 170 17.33 9.53 14.04
N ASN A 171 18.47 9.92 13.47
CA ASN A 171 18.72 9.80 12.02
C ASN A 171 18.78 8.34 11.58
N GLU A 172 19.36 7.46 12.40
CA GLU A 172 19.43 6.03 12.11
C GLU A 172 18.03 5.42 12.05
N LEU A 173 17.19 5.70 13.05
CA LEU A 173 15.80 5.27 13.04
C LEU A 173 15.04 5.83 11.83
N ALA A 174 15.09 7.15 11.60
CA ALA A 174 14.39 7.79 10.49
C ALA A 174 14.82 7.21 9.14
N SER A 175 16.11 6.93 8.95
CA SER A 175 16.65 6.31 7.73
C SER A 175 16.11 4.88 7.52
N GLN A 176 16.12 4.05 8.56
CA GLN A 176 15.58 2.69 8.49
C GLN A 176 14.08 2.69 8.20
N LEU A 177 13.31 3.51 8.92
CA LEU A 177 11.87 3.66 8.71
C LEU A 177 11.55 4.20 7.31
N HIS A 178 12.29 5.20 6.83
CA HIS A 178 12.07 5.78 5.51
C HIS A 178 12.33 4.78 4.38
N THR A 179 13.39 3.98 4.50
CA THR A 179 13.72 2.92 3.54
C THR A 179 12.63 1.85 3.51
N MET A 180 12.20 1.39 4.68
CA MET A 180 11.14 0.39 4.83
C MET A 180 9.80 0.92 4.30
N ASN A 181 9.42 2.13 4.70
CA ASN A 181 8.18 2.78 4.30
C ASN A 181 8.13 2.97 2.78
N THR A 182 9.12 3.65 2.20
CA THR A 182 9.14 3.98 0.76
C THR A 182 9.08 2.72 -0.09
N HIS A 183 9.84 1.68 0.28
CA HIS A 183 9.86 0.42 -0.46
C HIS A 183 8.51 -0.32 -0.39
N ASN A 184 7.89 -0.41 0.80
CA ASN A 184 6.58 -1.06 0.96
C ASN A 184 5.44 -0.26 0.33
N LEU A 185 5.42 1.06 0.54
CA LEU A 185 4.41 1.97 0.00
C LEU A 185 4.36 1.90 -1.53
N LEU A 186 5.51 2.07 -2.20
CA LEU A 186 5.57 2.03 -3.67
C LEU A 186 5.11 0.68 -4.23
N ARG A 187 5.54 -0.42 -3.61
CA ARG A 187 5.11 -1.76 -4.02
C ARG A 187 3.60 -1.93 -3.88
N LYS A 188 3.02 -1.56 -2.75
CA LYS A 188 1.57 -1.71 -2.48
C LYS A 188 0.73 -0.78 -3.36
N LEU A 189 1.18 0.45 -3.61
CA LEU A 189 0.52 1.38 -4.53
C LEU A 189 0.56 0.85 -5.97
N LYS A 190 1.66 0.25 -6.40
CA LYS A 190 1.75 -0.38 -7.73
C LYS A 190 0.76 -1.53 -7.89
N LEU A 191 0.69 -2.43 -6.90
CA LEU A 191 -0.30 -3.52 -6.91
C LEU A 191 -1.75 -2.99 -6.94
N ASN A 192 -2.03 -1.94 -6.17
CA ASN A 192 -3.34 -1.30 -6.17
C ASN A 192 -3.66 -0.65 -7.53
N GLN A 193 -2.66 -0.01 -8.17
CA GLN A 193 -2.79 0.57 -9.50
C GLN A 193 -3.09 -0.50 -10.56
N GLU A 194 -2.42 -1.65 -10.50
CA GLU A 194 -2.67 -2.79 -11.40
C GLU A 194 -4.12 -3.31 -11.27
N ASP A 195 -4.68 -3.32 -10.06
CA ASP A 195 -6.10 -3.65 -9.84
C ASP A 195 -7.03 -2.61 -10.45
N LEU A 196 -6.75 -1.32 -10.27
CA LEU A 196 -7.58 -0.24 -10.82
C LEU A 196 -7.56 -0.24 -12.36
N VAL A 197 -6.41 -0.54 -12.97
CA VAL A 197 -6.30 -0.73 -14.43
C VAL A 197 -7.13 -1.94 -14.88
N SER A 198 -7.07 -3.05 -14.14
CA SER A 198 -7.88 -4.24 -14.46
C SER A 198 -9.38 -3.97 -14.32
N ILE A 199 -9.79 -3.27 -13.28
CA ILE A 199 -11.17 -2.81 -13.06
C ILE A 199 -11.63 -1.93 -14.22
N SER A 200 -10.81 -0.96 -14.64
CA SER A 200 -11.14 -0.08 -15.76
C SER A 200 -11.38 -0.88 -17.04
N LYS A 201 -10.50 -1.84 -17.34
CA LYS A 201 -10.64 -2.70 -18.52
C LYS A 201 -11.92 -3.56 -18.47
N GLU A 202 -12.24 -4.14 -17.32
CA GLU A 202 -13.49 -4.89 -17.15
C GLU A 202 -14.73 -4.00 -17.33
N MET A 203 -14.67 -2.74 -16.89
CA MET A 203 -15.75 -1.76 -17.10
C MET A 203 -15.88 -1.30 -18.55
N ASP A 204 -14.78 -1.14 -19.28
CA ASP A 204 -14.82 -0.88 -20.72
C ASP A 204 -15.51 -2.02 -21.47
N GLU A 205 -15.22 -3.28 -21.10
CA GLU A 205 -15.89 -4.45 -21.67
C GLU A 205 -17.40 -4.45 -21.35
N VAL A 206 -17.80 -4.09 -20.12
CA VAL A 206 -19.21 -3.94 -19.74
C VAL A 206 -19.90 -2.84 -20.54
N ASP A 207 -19.25 -1.69 -20.74
CA ASP A 207 -19.79 -0.58 -21.54
C ASP A 207 -20.01 -0.99 -23.00
N GLN A 208 -19.08 -1.75 -23.59
CA GLN A 208 -19.25 -2.28 -24.95
C GLN A 208 -20.42 -3.26 -25.06
N ILE A 209 -20.56 -4.20 -24.11
CA ILE A 209 -21.69 -5.14 -24.10
C ILE A 209 -23.00 -4.37 -23.90
N ALA A 210 -23.04 -3.38 -23.00
CA ALA A 210 -24.23 -2.57 -22.77
C ALA A 210 -24.66 -1.77 -24.00
N LYS A 211 -23.71 -1.21 -24.76
CA LYS A 211 -23.98 -0.54 -26.05
C LYS A 211 -24.53 -1.50 -27.09
N SER A 212 -23.88 -2.65 -27.26
CA SER A 212 -24.35 -3.72 -28.16
C SER A 212 -25.78 -4.16 -27.79
N ASN A 213 -26.04 -4.33 -26.49
CA ASN A 213 -27.34 -4.75 -25.98
C ASN A 213 -28.44 -3.71 -26.24
N ARG A 214 -28.12 -2.42 -26.07
CA ARG A 214 -29.03 -1.31 -26.39
C ARG A 214 -29.36 -1.28 -27.89
N ASP A 215 -28.36 -1.37 -28.75
CA ASP A 215 -28.54 -1.32 -30.20
C ASP A 215 -29.33 -2.56 -30.70
N GLY A 216 -29.09 -3.73 -30.10
CA GLY A 216 -29.86 -4.96 -30.32
C GLY A 216 -31.33 -4.82 -29.89
N ALA A 217 -31.60 -4.17 -28.76
CA ALA A 217 -32.96 -3.89 -28.29
C ALA A 217 -33.71 -2.91 -29.21
N GLU A 218 -33.05 -1.85 -29.68
CA GLU A 218 -33.63 -0.88 -30.63
C GLU A 218 -33.99 -1.53 -31.97
N SER A 219 -33.09 -2.38 -32.49
CA SER A 219 -33.35 -3.15 -33.71
C SER A 219 -34.51 -4.13 -33.51
N SER A 220 -34.56 -4.81 -32.37
CA SER A 220 -35.65 -5.74 -32.02
C SER A 220 -36.99 -5.03 -31.91
N LEU A 221 -37.04 -3.84 -31.33
CA LEU A 221 -38.24 -3.01 -31.25
C LEU A 221 -38.75 -2.61 -32.66
N THR A 222 -37.83 -2.27 -33.56
CA THR A 222 -38.15 -1.94 -34.95
C THR A 222 -38.79 -3.13 -35.68
N VAL A 223 -38.21 -4.32 -35.54
CA VAL A 223 -38.75 -5.57 -36.11
C VAL A 223 -40.12 -5.91 -35.52
N ALA A 224 -40.30 -5.76 -34.20
CA ALA A 224 -41.59 -5.99 -33.55
C ALA A 224 -42.69 -5.05 -34.08
N ASN A 225 -42.38 -3.77 -34.28
CA ASN A 225 -43.31 -2.80 -34.87
C ASN A 225 -43.67 -3.16 -36.32
N GLN A 226 -42.69 -3.62 -37.11
CA GLN A 226 -42.94 -4.08 -38.47
C GLN A 226 -43.85 -5.31 -38.50
N ILE A 227 -43.59 -6.31 -37.65
CA ILE A 227 -44.46 -7.49 -37.48
C ILE A 227 -45.89 -7.06 -37.12
N SER A 228 -46.04 -6.12 -36.17
CA SER A 228 -47.36 -5.62 -35.77
C SER A 228 -48.11 -4.95 -36.92
N SER A 229 -47.42 -4.18 -37.76
CA SER A 229 -48.01 -3.53 -38.94
C SER A 229 -48.43 -4.55 -40.01
N GLU A 230 -47.57 -5.53 -40.29
CA GLU A 230 -47.84 -6.60 -41.26
C GLU A 230 -49.03 -7.49 -40.82
N LEU A 231 -49.13 -7.80 -39.52
CA LEU A 231 -50.28 -8.50 -38.95
C LEU A 231 -51.58 -7.70 -39.03
N ALA A 232 -51.53 -6.37 -38.81
CA ALA A 232 -52.71 -5.52 -38.99
C ALA A 232 -53.18 -5.49 -40.45
N GLY A 233 -52.24 -5.40 -41.40
CA GLY A 233 -52.55 -5.50 -42.83
C GLY A 233 -53.11 -6.87 -43.23
N MET A 234 -52.59 -7.95 -42.64
CA MET A 234 -53.11 -9.31 -42.84
C MET A 234 -54.55 -9.42 -42.34
N ASN A 235 -54.86 -8.88 -41.17
CA ASN A 235 -56.22 -8.89 -40.62
C ASN A 235 -57.22 -8.18 -41.55
N SER A 236 -56.82 -7.06 -42.17
CA SER A 236 -57.62 -6.36 -43.18
C SER A 236 -57.90 -7.24 -44.40
N ARG A 237 -56.88 -7.91 -44.95
CA ARG A 237 -57.04 -8.80 -46.12
C ARG A 237 -57.92 -10.01 -45.81
N VAL A 238 -57.79 -10.57 -44.61
CA VAL A 238 -58.67 -11.67 -44.17
C VAL A 238 -60.11 -11.20 -44.07
N GLN A 239 -60.36 -9.97 -43.62
CA GLN A 239 -61.70 -9.38 -43.61
C GLN A 239 -62.25 -9.17 -45.04
N GLU A 240 -61.45 -8.62 -45.95
CA GLU A 240 -61.84 -8.46 -47.36
C GLU A 240 -62.16 -9.81 -48.02
N MET A 241 -61.39 -10.85 -47.71
CA MET A 241 -61.64 -12.22 -48.18
C MET A 241 -62.95 -12.79 -47.60
N ALA A 242 -63.26 -12.51 -46.33
CA ALA A 242 -64.52 -12.91 -45.71
C ALA A 242 -65.71 -12.20 -46.37
N ASP A 243 -65.59 -10.91 -46.67
CA ASP A 243 -66.61 -10.12 -47.36
C ASP A 243 -66.81 -10.62 -48.81
N ALA A 244 -65.72 -10.92 -49.52
CA ALA A 244 -65.77 -11.51 -50.86
C ALA A 244 -66.42 -12.90 -50.86
N ALA A 245 -66.10 -13.75 -49.87
CA ALA A 245 -66.72 -15.06 -49.69
C ALA A 245 -68.23 -14.94 -49.39
N GLN A 246 -68.62 -13.95 -48.59
CA GLN A 246 -70.02 -13.65 -48.32
C GLN A 246 -70.76 -13.20 -49.58
N ALA A 247 -70.16 -12.30 -50.37
CA ALA A 247 -70.72 -11.86 -51.65
C ALA A 247 -70.84 -13.03 -52.65
N LEU A 248 -69.84 -13.90 -52.71
CA LEU A 248 -69.87 -15.17 -53.44
C LEU A 248 -71.04 -16.07 -53.02
N GLY A 249 -71.29 -16.17 -51.71
CA GLY A 249 -72.44 -16.91 -51.18
C GLY A 249 -73.78 -16.35 -51.65
N VAL A 250 -73.90 -15.01 -51.68
CA VAL A 250 -75.10 -14.31 -52.19
C VAL A 250 -75.27 -14.52 -53.70
N ASP A 251 -74.20 -14.31 -54.49
CA ASP A 251 -74.23 -14.50 -55.94
C ASP A 251 -74.49 -15.96 -56.32
N SER A 252 -73.93 -16.93 -55.58
CA SER A 252 -74.21 -18.35 -55.76
C SER A 252 -75.67 -18.72 -55.46
N ALA A 253 -76.25 -18.15 -54.40
CA ALA A 253 -77.68 -18.30 -54.11
C ALA A 253 -78.56 -17.69 -55.20
N ALA A 254 -78.15 -16.54 -55.76
CA ALA A 254 -78.81 -15.91 -56.89
C ALA A 254 -78.71 -16.75 -58.18
N ILE A 255 -77.55 -17.34 -58.48
CA ILE A 255 -77.38 -18.32 -59.59
C ILE A 255 -78.32 -19.49 -59.39
N ASN A 256 -78.32 -20.14 -58.22
CA ASN A 256 -79.19 -21.28 -57.95
C ASN A 256 -80.67 -20.93 -58.14
N THR A 257 -81.08 -19.76 -57.66
CA THR A 257 -82.46 -19.27 -57.81
C THR A 257 -82.81 -19.02 -59.28
N ALA A 258 -81.92 -18.37 -60.03
CA ALA A 258 -82.11 -18.10 -61.46
C ALA A 258 -82.13 -19.39 -62.29
N VAL A 259 -81.21 -20.32 -62.03
CA VAL A 259 -81.15 -21.64 -62.69
C VAL A 259 -82.40 -22.45 -62.40
N GLN A 260 -82.88 -22.48 -61.15
CA GLN A 260 -84.11 -23.18 -60.78
C GLN A 260 -85.33 -22.58 -61.49
N PHE A 261 -85.46 -21.25 -61.49
CA PHE A 261 -86.54 -20.56 -62.18
C PHE A 261 -86.54 -20.78 -63.70
N ILE A 262 -85.35 -20.77 -64.32
CA ILE A 262 -85.17 -21.02 -65.76
C ILE A 262 -85.52 -22.48 -66.11
N SER A 263 -85.11 -23.44 -65.28
CA SER A 263 -85.46 -24.86 -65.45
C SER A 263 -86.97 -25.06 -65.40
N ASP A 264 -87.63 -24.49 -64.38
CA ASP A 264 -89.06 -24.67 -64.16
C ASP A 264 -89.89 -24.06 -65.31
N ILE A 265 -89.48 -22.92 -65.87
CA ILE A 265 -90.16 -22.26 -67.00
C ILE A 265 -89.88 -22.97 -68.33
N ALA A 266 -88.65 -23.40 -68.59
CA ALA A 266 -88.29 -24.09 -69.82
C ALA A 266 -89.03 -25.42 -69.95
N ASP A 267 -89.13 -26.19 -68.88
CA ASP A 267 -89.80 -27.49 -68.87
C ASP A 267 -91.31 -27.36 -69.10
N GLN A 268 -91.95 -26.39 -68.41
CA GLN A 268 -93.38 -26.12 -68.62
C GLN A 268 -93.66 -25.64 -70.05
N THR A 269 -92.82 -24.75 -70.58
CA THR A 269 -93.05 -24.13 -71.90
C THR A 269 -92.76 -25.10 -73.04
N ASN A 270 -91.74 -25.96 -72.92
CA ASN A 270 -91.44 -26.98 -73.93
C ASN A 270 -92.53 -28.07 -73.99
N LEU A 271 -93.05 -28.49 -72.84
CA LEU A 271 -94.16 -29.45 -72.77
C LEU A 271 -95.46 -28.89 -73.36
N LEU A 272 -95.77 -27.62 -73.06
CA LEU A 272 -96.92 -26.92 -73.64
C LEU A 272 -96.78 -26.73 -75.16
N ALA A 273 -95.58 -26.35 -75.62
CA ALA A 273 -95.29 -26.18 -77.04
C ALA A 273 -95.37 -27.51 -77.81
N LEU A 274 -94.87 -28.60 -77.24
CA LEU A 274 -94.93 -29.93 -77.83
C LEU A 274 -96.37 -30.44 -77.94
N ASN A 275 -97.17 -30.30 -76.88
CA ASN A 275 -98.57 -30.68 -76.90
C ASN A 275 -99.38 -29.86 -77.93
N ALA A 276 -99.09 -28.56 -78.05
CA ALA A 276 -99.71 -27.70 -79.06
C ALA A 276 -99.26 -28.04 -80.49
N ALA A 277 -97.99 -28.42 -80.71
CA ALA A 277 -97.48 -28.83 -82.01
C ALA A 277 -98.07 -30.19 -82.46
N ILE A 278 -98.24 -31.13 -81.53
CA ILE A 278 -98.89 -32.43 -81.78
C ILE A 278 -100.34 -32.21 -82.22
N GLU A 279 -101.10 -31.40 -81.48
CA GLU A 279 -102.51 -31.20 -81.78
C GLU A 279 -102.72 -30.37 -83.06
N ALA A 280 -101.81 -29.44 -83.36
CA ALA A 280 -101.80 -28.70 -84.62
C ALA A 280 -101.47 -29.59 -85.84
N ALA A 281 -100.56 -30.57 -85.70
CA ALA A 281 -100.29 -31.57 -86.74
C ALA A 281 -101.50 -32.50 -86.95
N ARG A 282 -102.23 -32.80 -85.87
CA ARG A 282 -103.44 -33.64 -85.87
C ARG A 282 -104.61 -33.00 -86.62
N ALA A 283 -104.67 -31.67 -86.65
CA ALA A 283 -105.68 -30.88 -87.36
C ALA A 283 -105.41 -30.70 -88.89
N GLY A 284 -104.32 -31.27 -89.42
CA GLY A 284 -104.02 -31.27 -90.86
C GLY A 284 -103.78 -29.87 -91.47
N GLU A 285 -104.23 -29.64 -92.71
CA GLU A 285 -103.99 -28.38 -93.45
C GLU A 285 -104.52 -27.13 -92.72
N SER A 286 -105.63 -27.22 -91.97
CA SER A 286 -106.16 -26.10 -91.17
C SER A 286 -105.30 -25.75 -89.95
N GLY A 287 -104.48 -26.70 -89.47
CA GLY A 287 -103.59 -26.54 -88.31
C GLY A 287 -102.19 -26.01 -88.64
N ARG A 288 -101.83 -25.88 -89.93
CA ARG A 288 -100.47 -25.46 -90.36
C ARG A 288 -100.02 -24.15 -89.72
N GLY A 289 -100.90 -23.15 -89.63
CA GLY A 289 -100.58 -21.87 -88.99
C GLY A 289 -100.27 -22.01 -87.50
N PHE A 290 -101.02 -22.87 -86.79
CA PHE A 290 -100.81 -23.15 -85.37
C PHE A 290 -99.57 -24.02 -85.11
N ALA A 291 -99.28 -24.96 -86.01
CA ALA A 291 -98.08 -25.81 -85.91
C ALA A 291 -96.81 -24.95 -85.99
N VAL A 292 -96.77 -23.96 -86.90
CA VAL A 292 -95.66 -23.02 -87.01
C VAL A 292 -95.49 -22.19 -85.74
N VAL A 293 -96.59 -21.74 -85.12
CA VAL A 293 -96.54 -20.99 -83.86
C VAL A 293 -96.09 -21.86 -82.69
N ALA A 294 -96.55 -23.11 -82.61
CA ALA A 294 -96.10 -24.05 -81.58
C ALA A 294 -94.60 -24.37 -81.73
N ASP A 295 -94.11 -24.51 -82.96
CA ASP A 295 -92.68 -24.61 -83.24
C ASP A 295 -91.91 -23.33 -82.88
N GLU A 296 -92.50 -22.14 -83.04
CA GLU A 296 -91.88 -20.87 -82.66
C GLU A 296 -91.87 -20.66 -81.13
N VAL A 297 -92.87 -21.18 -80.41
CA VAL A 297 -92.88 -21.23 -78.93
C VAL A 297 -91.88 -22.26 -78.42
N ARG A 298 -91.71 -23.39 -79.13
CA ARG A 298 -90.61 -24.32 -78.86
C ARG A 298 -89.25 -23.64 -79.05
N LYS A 299 -89.07 -22.83 -80.10
CA LYS A 299 -87.89 -21.96 -80.27
C LYS A 299 -87.76 -20.87 -79.20
N LEU A 300 -88.86 -20.46 -78.56
CA LEU A 300 -88.85 -19.50 -77.45
C LEU A 300 -88.48 -20.17 -76.12
N ALA A 301 -88.86 -21.43 -75.91
CA ALA A 301 -88.27 -22.27 -74.87
C ALA A 301 -86.77 -22.48 -75.13
N GLU A 302 -86.36 -22.56 -76.40
CA GLU A 302 -84.94 -22.40 -76.76
C GLU A 302 -84.39 -20.99 -76.48
N ARG A 303 -85.15 -19.89 -76.55
CA ARG A 303 -84.71 -18.57 -76.01
C ARG A 303 -84.69 -18.51 -74.49
N THR A 304 -85.35 -19.40 -73.77
CA THR A 304 -85.19 -19.55 -72.30
C THR A 304 -83.81 -20.11 -71.97
N LYS A 305 -83.23 -20.86 -72.91
CA LYS A 305 -81.79 -21.12 -72.98
C LYS A 305 -80.94 -19.86 -73.23
N ASN A 306 -81.50 -18.71 -73.60
CA ASN A 306 -80.78 -17.44 -73.61
C ASN A 306 -80.83 -16.71 -72.26
N SER A 307 -81.70 -17.07 -71.32
CA SER A 307 -81.54 -16.67 -69.90
C SER A 307 -80.28 -17.29 -69.28
N THR A 308 -79.72 -18.33 -69.90
CA THR A 308 -78.34 -18.78 -69.66
C THR A 308 -77.30 -17.69 -69.91
N THR A 309 -77.61 -16.63 -70.67
CA THR A 309 -76.75 -15.44 -70.83
C THR A 309 -76.77 -14.55 -69.59
N GLU A 310 -77.86 -14.50 -68.82
CA GLU A 310 -77.87 -13.83 -67.51
C GLU A 310 -77.09 -14.65 -66.48
N ILE A 311 -77.20 -15.98 -66.54
CA ILE A 311 -76.32 -16.88 -65.79
C ILE A 311 -74.86 -16.62 -66.16
N ASP A 312 -74.53 -16.35 -67.43
CA ASP A 312 -73.17 -16.03 -67.87
C ASP A 312 -72.63 -14.74 -67.20
N ALA A 313 -73.47 -13.73 -67.01
CA ALA A 313 -73.10 -12.50 -66.29
C ALA A 313 -72.85 -12.77 -64.78
N ILE A 314 -73.67 -13.61 -64.14
CA ILE A 314 -73.49 -13.93 -62.71
C ILE A 314 -72.29 -14.89 -62.52
N VAL A 315 -72.11 -15.87 -63.40
CA VAL A 315 -70.93 -16.76 -63.43
C VAL A 315 -69.66 -15.95 -63.68
N SER A 316 -69.72 -14.92 -64.52
CA SER A 316 -68.59 -13.99 -64.72
C SER A 316 -68.25 -13.22 -63.43
N ARG A 317 -69.24 -12.73 -62.68
CA ARG A 317 -69.01 -12.08 -61.37
C ARG A 317 -68.47 -13.06 -60.33
N PHE A 318 -69.05 -14.26 -60.27
CA PHE A 318 -68.61 -15.36 -59.40
C PHE A 318 -67.14 -15.70 -59.68
N ARG A 319 -66.77 -15.89 -60.95
CA ARG A 319 -65.39 -16.21 -61.35
C ARG A 319 -64.41 -15.12 -60.95
N ASN A 320 -64.78 -13.84 -61.15
CA ASN A 320 -63.96 -12.71 -60.72
C ASN A 320 -63.76 -12.68 -59.20
N GLN A 321 -64.79 -12.94 -58.38
CA GLN A 321 -64.65 -12.98 -56.92
C GLN A 321 -63.83 -14.18 -56.44
N VAL A 322 -63.97 -15.35 -57.08
CA VAL A 322 -63.10 -16.52 -56.78
C VAL A 322 -61.65 -16.20 -57.13
N ASP A 323 -61.39 -15.58 -58.27
CA ASP A 323 -60.03 -15.18 -58.66
C ASP A 323 -59.43 -14.18 -57.66
N VAL A 324 -60.21 -13.20 -57.18
CA VAL A 324 -59.81 -12.27 -56.11
C VAL A 324 -59.49 -13.03 -54.81
N MET A 325 -60.36 -13.95 -54.36
CA MET A 325 -60.10 -14.76 -53.16
C MET A 325 -58.83 -15.61 -53.29
N VAL A 326 -58.59 -16.24 -54.45
CA VAL A 326 -57.41 -17.08 -54.68
C VAL A 326 -56.14 -16.24 -54.63
N VAL A 327 -56.14 -15.04 -55.23
CA VAL A 327 -55.02 -14.10 -55.17
C VAL A 327 -54.77 -13.63 -53.73
N GLU A 328 -55.80 -13.18 -53.02
CA GLU A 328 -55.69 -12.70 -51.63
C GLU A 328 -55.27 -13.81 -50.65
N THR A 329 -55.71 -15.05 -50.88
CA THR A 329 -55.26 -16.20 -50.07
C THR A 329 -53.78 -16.50 -50.30
N GLY A 330 -53.30 -16.36 -51.55
CA GLY A 330 -51.89 -16.54 -51.91
C GLY A 330 -50.97 -15.48 -51.29
N THR A 331 -51.38 -14.20 -51.34
CA THR A 331 -50.64 -13.10 -50.70
C THR A 331 -50.64 -13.23 -49.18
N ALA A 332 -51.78 -13.56 -48.55
CA ALA A 332 -51.87 -13.78 -47.11
C ALA A 332 -50.96 -14.94 -46.63
N ARG A 333 -50.91 -16.05 -47.37
CA ARG A 333 -49.99 -17.18 -47.08
C ARG A 333 -48.53 -16.76 -47.11
N THR A 334 -48.15 -15.96 -48.11
CA THR A 334 -46.77 -15.50 -48.29
C THR A 334 -46.37 -14.53 -47.17
N LEU A 335 -47.26 -13.58 -46.84
CA LEU A 335 -47.05 -12.63 -45.74
C LEU A 335 -46.94 -13.33 -44.39
N THR A 336 -47.77 -14.36 -44.13
CA THR A 336 -47.69 -15.16 -42.90
C THR A 336 -46.35 -15.89 -42.78
N ALA A 337 -45.83 -16.43 -43.88
CA ALA A 337 -44.52 -17.07 -43.89
C ALA A 337 -43.41 -16.06 -43.57
N ASP A 338 -43.46 -14.85 -44.14
CA ASP A 338 -42.48 -13.79 -43.89
C ASP A 338 -42.53 -13.29 -42.43
N VAL A 339 -43.73 -13.08 -41.89
CA VAL A 339 -43.93 -12.73 -40.46
C VAL A 339 -43.35 -13.81 -39.53
N ASN A 340 -43.55 -15.09 -39.84
CA ASN A 340 -42.99 -16.18 -39.04
C ASN A 340 -41.46 -16.20 -39.03
N VAL A 341 -40.82 -15.90 -40.18
CA VAL A 341 -39.36 -15.77 -40.27
C VAL A 341 -38.88 -14.60 -39.42
N LYS A 342 -39.48 -13.41 -39.58
CA LYS A 342 -39.13 -12.22 -38.78
C LYS A 342 -39.35 -12.44 -37.28
N MET A 343 -40.41 -13.16 -36.90
CA MET A 343 -40.70 -13.47 -35.50
C MET A 343 -39.65 -14.44 -34.91
N SER A 344 -39.18 -15.41 -35.70
CA SER A 344 -38.07 -16.28 -35.31
C SER A 344 -36.78 -15.46 -35.10
N ASP A 345 -36.47 -14.54 -36.00
CA ASP A 345 -35.30 -13.66 -35.89
C ASP A 345 -35.39 -12.74 -34.67
N PHE A 346 -36.56 -12.14 -34.43
CA PHE A 346 -36.84 -11.35 -33.24
C PHE A 346 -36.59 -12.17 -31.96
N ARG A 347 -37.10 -13.41 -31.89
CA ARG A 347 -36.92 -14.28 -30.72
C ARG A 347 -35.45 -14.61 -30.47
N ASN A 348 -34.69 -14.89 -31.53
CA ASN A 348 -33.26 -15.18 -31.42
C ASN A 348 -32.48 -13.97 -30.90
N ARG A 349 -32.75 -12.77 -31.44
CA ARG A 349 -32.12 -11.52 -30.97
C ARG A 349 -32.49 -11.19 -29.53
N PHE A 350 -33.74 -11.42 -29.15
CA PHE A 350 -34.19 -11.18 -27.78
C PHE A 350 -33.53 -12.14 -26.78
N SER A 351 -33.28 -13.39 -27.18
CA SER A 351 -32.54 -14.35 -26.35
C SER A 351 -31.06 -13.97 -26.20
N GLU A 352 -30.43 -13.43 -27.26
CA GLU A 352 -29.07 -12.89 -27.17
C GLU A 352 -29.02 -11.69 -26.22
N PHE A 353 -30.00 -10.78 -26.32
CA PHE A 353 -30.15 -9.63 -25.43
C PHE A 353 -30.25 -10.04 -23.94
N GLU A 354 -31.05 -11.07 -23.63
CA GLU A 354 -31.19 -11.61 -22.28
C GLU A 354 -29.86 -12.14 -21.74
N ARG A 355 -29.13 -12.91 -22.56
CA ARG A 355 -27.84 -13.50 -22.18
C ARG A 355 -26.75 -12.43 -21.95
N ASP A 356 -26.74 -11.39 -22.78
CA ASP A 356 -25.82 -10.27 -22.63
C ASP A 356 -26.13 -9.47 -21.35
N ALA A 357 -27.41 -9.29 -21.01
CA ALA A 357 -27.83 -8.66 -19.76
C ALA A 357 -27.38 -9.46 -18.52
N GLU A 358 -27.50 -10.78 -18.54
CA GLU A 358 -26.98 -11.64 -17.47
C GLU A 358 -25.46 -11.54 -17.33
N THR A 359 -24.75 -11.52 -18.47
CA THR A 359 -23.29 -11.35 -18.50
C THR A 359 -22.86 -10.00 -17.91
N ILE A 360 -23.58 -8.91 -18.23
CA ILE A 360 -23.35 -7.58 -17.64
C ILE A 360 -23.49 -7.65 -16.12
N ILE A 361 -24.57 -8.24 -15.60
CA ILE A 361 -24.82 -8.32 -14.15
C ILE A 361 -23.69 -9.07 -13.43
N GLN A 362 -23.24 -10.19 -13.99
CA GLN A 362 -22.15 -10.98 -13.43
C GLN A 362 -20.82 -10.20 -13.43
N ARG A 363 -20.48 -9.55 -14.55
CA ARG A 363 -19.25 -8.74 -14.67
C ARG A 363 -19.26 -7.54 -13.73
N VAL A 364 -20.36 -6.80 -13.66
CA VAL A 364 -20.52 -5.66 -12.74
C VAL A 364 -20.36 -6.11 -11.28
N THR A 365 -20.93 -7.26 -10.92
CA THR A 365 -20.79 -7.82 -9.57
C THR A 365 -19.34 -8.19 -9.27
N LYS A 366 -18.64 -8.81 -10.22
CA LYS A 366 -17.21 -9.12 -10.10
C LYS A 366 -16.36 -7.87 -9.92
N THR A 367 -16.57 -6.86 -10.76
CA THR A 367 -15.80 -5.62 -10.68
C THR A 367 -16.09 -4.84 -9.40
N LYS A 368 -17.34 -4.85 -8.91
CA LYS A 368 -17.70 -4.27 -7.60
C LYS A 368 -16.90 -4.90 -6.47
N ASP A 369 -16.81 -6.23 -6.44
CA ASP A 369 -16.07 -6.95 -5.40
C ASP A 369 -14.56 -6.69 -5.48
N ARG A 370 -14.00 -6.65 -6.70
CA ARG A 370 -12.59 -6.29 -6.91
C ARG A 370 -12.29 -4.85 -6.49
N SER A 371 -13.17 -3.92 -6.82
CA SER A 371 -13.09 -2.51 -6.40
C SER A 371 -13.11 -2.38 -4.87
N PHE A 372 -13.98 -3.14 -4.21
CA PHE A 372 -13.99 -3.20 -2.75
C PHE A 372 -12.67 -3.74 -2.18
N GLY A 373 -12.12 -4.81 -2.77
CA GLY A 373 -10.80 -5.33 -2.38
C GLY A 373 -9.69 -4.27 -2.51
N SER A 374 -9.71 -3.49 -3.59
CA SER A 374 -8.78 -2.36 -3.78
C SER A 374 -8.92 -1.29 -2.69
N LEU A 375 -10.15 -0.95 -2.28
CA LEU A 375 -10.39 -0.01 -1.16
C LEU A 375 -9.83 -0.53 0.16
N VAL A 376 -10.01 -1.81 0.47
CA VAL A 376 -9.46 -2.43 1.70
C VAL A 376 -7.93 -2.34 1.70
N LYS A 377 -7.28 -2.60 0.57
CA LYS A 377 -5.82 -2.47 0.45
C LYS A 377 -5.36 -1.04 0.69
N MET A 378 -6.09 -0.05 0.14
CA MET A 378 -5.78 1.36 0.35
C MET A 378 -5.92 1.76 1.83
N ASP A 379 -6.97 1.30 2.51
CA ASP A 379 -7.13 1.53 3.95
C ASP A 379 -5.94 0.98 4.76
N HIS A 380 -5.42 -0.19 4.40
CA HIS A 380 -4.22 -0.76 5.03
C HIS A 380 -2.95 0.03 4.74
N ILE A 381 -2.78 0.52 3.50
CA ILE A 381 -1.65 1.38 3.14
C ILE A 381 -1.68 2.66 3.99
N ILE A 382 -2.85 3.29 4.12
CA ILE A 382 -3.05 4.49 4.95
C ILE A 382 -2.75 4.18 6.43
N PHE A 383 -3.25 3.06 6.95
CA PHE A 383 -3.00 2.65 8.33
C PHE A 383 -1.49 2.50 8.61
N MET A 384 -0.76 1.83 7.71
CA MET A 384 0.69 1.69 7.84
C MET A 384 1.43 3.03 7.72
N GLN A 385 0.97 3.94 6.86
CA GLN A 385 1.55 5.27 6.76
C GLN A 385 1.39 6.07 8.06
N ASN A 386 0.20 6.00 8.68
CA ASN A 386 -0.04 6.57 10.00
C ASN A 386 0.84 5.91 11.07
N ALA A 387 1.11 4.60 10.97
CA ALA A 387 1.99 3.89 11.89
C ALA A 387 3.43 4.43 11.84
N TYR A 388 4.02 4.58 10.64
CA TYR A 388 5.36 5.18 10.51
C TYR A 388 5.42 6.59 11.10
N MET A 389 4.44 7.43 10.77
CA MET A 389 4.38 8.81 11.28
C MET A 389 4.23 8.84 12.81
N SER A 390 3.41 7.95 13.38
CA SER A 390 3.19 7.87 14.83
C SER A 390 4.47 7.49 15.59
N VAL A 391 5.30 6.61 15.01
CA VAL A 391 6.56 6.16 15.60
C VAL A 391 7.62 7.24 15.50
N GLU A 392 7.71 7.94 14.38
CA GLU A 392 8.71 8.99 14.17
C GLU A 392 8.44 10.26 14.99
N MET A 393 7.18 10.69 15.10
CA MET A 393 6.82 11.97 15.75
C MET A 393 6.76 11.90 17.28
N SER A 394 6.82 10.70 17.88
CA SER A 394 6.86 10.49 19.35
C SER A 394 5.84 11.36 20.12
N GLY A 395 4.53 11.06 20.00
CA GLY A 395 3.51 11.84 20.72
C GLY A 395 2.05 11.54 20.38
N ASN A 396 1.16 12.36 20.93
CA ASN A 396 -0.30 12.29 20.75
C ASN A 396 -0.74 13.04 19.47
N CYS A 397 -0.20 12.65 18.31
CA CYS A 397 -0.59 13.19 17.01
C CYS A 397 -1.90 12.54 16.51
N GLU A 398 -2.49 13.11 15.44
CA GLU A 398 -3.71 12.55 14.86
C GLU A 398 -3.48 11.14 14.31
N GLU A 399 -2.29 10.88 13.77
CA GLU A 399 -1.87 9.59 13.24
C GLU A 399 -1.78 8.53 14.33
N ALA A 400 -1.27 8.89 15.52
CA ALA A 400 -1.24 7.99 16.68
C ALA A 400 -2.65 7.63 17.17
N LYS A 401 -3.62 8.56 17.07
CA LYS A 401 -5.03 8.26 17.37
C LYS A 401 -5.65 7.34 16.32
N ALA A 402 -5.30 7.55 15.05
CA ALA A 402 -5.78 6.73 13.94
C ALA A 402 -5.26 5.28 14.03
N THR A 403 -4.03 5.08 14.50
CA THR A 403 -3.47 3.73 14.70
C THR A 403 -3.90 3.07 16.00
N GLY A 404 -4.38 3.84 16.98
CA GLY A 404 -4.84 3.36 18.29
C GLY A 404 -6.10 2.48 18.28
N VAL A 405 -6.75 2.31 17.13
CA VAL A 405 -7.95 1.47 16.96
C VAL A 405 -7.55 -0.01 16.89
N ASP A 406 -8.34 -0.90 17.50
CA ASP A 406 -8.15 -2.34 17.36
C ASP A 406 -8.64 -2.89 16.01
N HIS A 407 -8.29 -4.14 15.73
CA HIS A 407 -8.62 -4.83 14.47
C HIS A 407 -10.12 -5.19 14.33
N HIS A 408 -10.95 -5.05 15.36
CA HIS A 408 -12.40 -5.21 15.26
C HIS A 408 -13.08 -3.88 14.92
N SER A 409 -12.61 -2.80 15.52
CA SER A 409 -13.16 -1.45 15.43
C SER A 409 -12.70 -0.70 14.18
N CYS A 410 -11.69 -1.19 13.47
CA CYS A 410 -11.25 -0.62 12.21
C CYS A 410 -12.26 -0.89 11.06
N ARG A 411 -12.10 -0.22 9.91
CA ARG A 411 -13.02 -0.39 8.77
C ARG A 411 -13.05 -1.82 8.23
N LEU A 412 -11.90 -2.48 8.12
CA LEU A 412 -11.82 -3.88 7.70
C LEU A 412 -12.43 -4.82 8.74
N GLY A 413 -12.17 -4.56 10.02
CA GLY A 413 -12.74 -5.31 11.15
C GLY A 413 -14.26 -5.29 11.14
N ARG A 414 -14.86 -4.10 11.07
CA ARG A 414 -16.32 -3.96 10.97
C ARG A 414 -16.88 -4.68 9.75
N TRP A 415 -16.20 -4.62 8.60
CA TRP A 415 -16.61 -5.39 7.41
C TRP A 415 -16.52 -6.91 7.62
N TYR A 416 -15.50 -7.38 8.32
CA TYR A 416 -15.23 -8.79 8.58
C TYR A 416 -16.24 -9.41 9.56
N TYR A 417 -16.47 -8.75 10.71
CA TYR A 417 -17.27 -9.28 11.81
C TYR A 417 -18.77 -8.96 11.70
N GLU A 418 -19.12 -7.74 11.31
CA GLU A 418 -20.49 -7.21 11.39
C GLU A 418 -21.10 -6.88 10.01
N GLY A 419 -20.23 -6.67 9.02
CA GLY A 419 -20.62 -6.18 7.70
C GLY A 419 -20.95 -7.28 6.71
N THR A 420 -20.88 -6.92 5.42
CA THR A 420 -21.20 -7.79 4.31
C THR A 420 -20.10 -8.81 3.99
N GLY A 421 -18.92 -8.73 4.62
CA GLY A 421 -17.77 -9.58 4.30
C GLY A 421 -18.09 -11.06 4.41
N LYS A 422 -18.69 -11.47 5.52
CA LYS A 422 -19.11 -12.87 5.74
C LYS A 422 -20.17 -13.34 4.74
N ALA A 423 -21.10 -12.47 4.35
CA ALA A 423 -22.14 -12.83 3.38
C ALA A 423 -21.58 -12.99 1.96
N ILE A 424 -20.58 -12.18 1.60
CA ILE A 424 -20.02 -12.11 0.24
C ILE A 424 -18.86 -13.11 0.03
N PHE A 425 -18.02 -13.31 1.05
CA PHE A 425 -16.78 -14.08 0.99
C PHE A 425 -16.66 -15.18 2.06
N GLY A 426 -17.66 -15.38 2.93
CA GLY A 426 -17.54 -16.34 4.05
C GLY A 426 -17.26 -17.79 3.67
N THR A 427 -17.45 -18.17 2.40
CA THR A 427 -17.17 -19.50 1.86
C THR A 427 -15.76 -19.63 1.27
N THR A 428 -14.99 -18.55 1.18
CA THR A 428 -13.63 -18.55 0.63
C THR A 428 -12.63 -18.89 1.74
N PRO A 429 -11.69 -19.85 1.52
CA PRO A 429 -10.65 -20.18 2.51
C PRO A 429 -9.86 -18.95 2.98
N SER A 430 -9.60 -18.01 2.07
CA SER A 430 -8.84 -16.79 2.38
C SER A 430 -9.58 -15.84 3.33
N PHE A 431 -10.92 -15.90 3.44
CA PHE A 431 -11.67 -15.11 4.42
C PHE A 431 -11.37 -15.56 5.85
N GLY A 432 -11.40 -16.86 6.13
CA GLY A 432 -11.02 -17.38 7.47
C GLY A 432 -9.56 -17.10 7.82
N ALA A 433 -8.67 -17.18 6.83
CA ALA A 433 -7.24 -16.93 7.02
C ALA A 433 -6.88 -15.45 7.28
N LEU A 434 -7.80 -14.50 6.99
CA LEU A 434 -7.56 -13.06 7.09
C LEU A 434 -7.39 -12.56 8.53
N GLU A 435 -8.06 -13.18 9.49
CA GLU A 435 -8.16 -12.69 10.87
C GLU A 435 -6.79 -12.62 11.55
N THR A 436 -5.99 -13.69 11.46
CA THR A 436 -4.68 -13.79 12.11
C THR A 436 -3.71 -12.69 11.67
N PRO A 437 -3.41 -12.50 10.37
CA PRO A 437 -2.51 -11.44 9.93
C PRO A 437 -3.10 -10.05 10.16
N HIS A 438 -4.44 -9.87 10.06
CA HIS A 438 -5.07 -8.59 10.34
C HIS A 438 -4.91 -8.17 11.81
N ALA A 439 -5.17 -9.08 12.76
CA ALA A 439 -4.93 -8.84 14.17
C ALA A 439 -3.44 -8.59 14.47
N ALA A 440 -2.55 -9.30 13.78
CA ALA A 440 -1.10 -9.11 13.92
C ALA A 440 -0.67 -7.69 13.51
N VAL A 441 -1.17 -7.14 12.39
CA VAL A 441 -0.87 -5.76 11.97
C VAL A 441 -1.14 -4.76 13.09
N HIS A 442 -2.34 -4.78 13.66
CA HIS A 442 -2.71 -3.86 14.73
C HIS A 442 -1.86 -4.07 15.98
N ASN A 443 -1.71 -5.32 16.45
CA ASN A 443 -0.95 -5.61 17.66
C ASN A 443 0.53 -5.21 17.56
N LEU A 444 1.14 -5.41 16.39
CA LEU A 444 2.54 -5.06 16.13
C LEU A 444 2.72 -3.53 16.05
N VAL A 445 1.80 -2.82 15.40
CA VAL A 445 1.81 -1.35 15.37
C VAL A 445 1.64 -0.77 16.79
N HIS A 446 0.68 -1.29 17.58
CA HIS A 446 0.50 -0.86 18.97
C HIS A 446 1.76 -1.04 19.81
N ARG A 447 2.48 -2.15 19.62
CA ARG A 447 3.77 -2.39 20.30
C ARG A 447 4.84 -1.42 19.84
N ALA A 448 4.96 -1.16 18.54
CA ALA A 448 5.92 -0.18 18.01
C ALA A 448 5.65 1.23 18.58
N THR A 449 4.39 1.66 18.61
CA THR A 449 3.98 2.95 19.19
C THR A 449 4.21 3.01 20.71
N ALA A 450 4.06 1.90 21.44
CA ALA A 450 4.41 1.86 22.86
C ALA A 450 5.93 1.95 23.10
N LEU A 451 6.74 1.36 22.23
CA LEU A 451 8.21 1.44 22.29
C LEU A 451 8.72 2.86 21.96
N SER A 452 8.04 3.60 21.08
CA SER A 452 8.43 4.98 20.75
C SER A 452 8.27 5.95 21.92
N GLN A 453 7.50 5.59 22.96
CA GLN A 453 7.36 6.34 24.21
C GLN A 453 8.45 6.04 25.24
N GLN A 454 9.30 5.03 25.01
CA GLN A 454 10.44 4.68 25.87
C GLN A 454 11.71 5.41 25.44
N ASP A 455 12.81 5.25 26.21
CA ASP A 455 14.12 5.81 25.85
C ASP A 455 14.81 4.99 24.74
N TRP A 456 14.29 5.08 23.52
CA TRP A 456 14.87 4.43 22.35
C TRP A 456 16.12 5.17 21.82
N MET A 457 16.33 6.43 22.21
CA MET A 457 17.50 7.22 21.80
C MET A 457 18.76 6.79 22.54
N GLY A 458 18.64 6.46 23.83
CA GLY A 458 19.72 5.91 24.66
C GLY A 458 19.80 4.38 24.65
N ASN A 459 18.70 3.68 24.32
CA ASN A 459 18.64 2.22 24.33
C ASN A 459 18.47 1.63 22.93
N VAL A 460 19.58 1.14 22.37
CA VAL A 460 19.62 0.49 21.05
C VAL A 460 18.67 -0.71 20.98
N ALA A 461 18.52 -1.49 22.06
CA ALA A 461 17.64 -2.66 22.04
C ALA A 461 16.16 -2.29 21.88
N VAL A 462 15.72 -1.17 22.47
CA VAL A 462 14.34 -0.66 22.32
C VAL A 462 14.12 -0.18 20.89
N ARG A 463 15.09 0.57 20.34
CA ARG A 463 15.05 1.05 18.95
C ARG A 463 14.99 -0.10 17.95
N ASP A 464 15.85 -1.10 18.11
CA ASP A 464 15.88 -2.27 17.23
C ASP A 464 14.60 -3.09 17.35
N ASP A 465 14.03 -3.20 18.56
CA ASP A 465 12.75 -3.88 18.73
C ASP A 465 11.60 -3.14 18.04
N MET A 466 11.59 -1.81 18.13
CA MET A 466 10.59 -0.98 17.46
C MET A 466 10.63 -1.15 15.95
N VAL A 467 11.83 -1.19 15.35
CA VAL A 467 12.00 -1.46 13.92
C VAL A 467 11.51 -2.87 13.57
N ARG A 468 11.85 -3.88 14.38
CA ARG A 468 11.36 -5.27 14.18
C ARG A 468 9.85 -5.38 14.24
N GLN A 469 9.19 -4.67 15.17
CA GLN A 469 7.72 -4.67 15.26
C GLN A 469 7.09 -4.10 13.97
N LEU A 470 7.62 -2.99 13.44
CA LEU A 470 7.12 -2.42 12.18
C LEU A 470 7.40 -3.29 10.97
N GLU A 471 8.56 -3.93 10.90
CA GLU A 471 8.89 -4.87 9.84
C GLU A 471 7.92 -6.07 9.84
N ALA A 472 7.64 -6.64 11.01
CA ALA A 472 6.66 -7.70 11.15
C ALA A 472 5.23 -7.21 10.79
N ALA A 473 4.88 -5.97 11.13
CA ALA A 473 3.61 -5.37 10.75
C ALA A 473 3.49 -5.22 9.23
N GLU A 474 4.57 -4.85 8.54
CA GLU A 474 4.60 -4.79 7.07
C GLU A 474 4.42 -6.16 6.42
N GLN A 475 5.04 -7.20 6.97
CA GLN A 475 4.86 -8.58 6.50
C GLN A 475 3.42 -9.04 6.69
N ALA A 476 2.85 -8.81 7.88
CA ALA A 476 1.45 -9.13 8.16
C ALA A 476 0.48 -8.33 7.25
N SER A 477 0.77 -7.04 7.01
CA SER A 477 -0.02 -6.20 6.09
C SER A 477 0.05 -6.72 4.66
N SER A 478 1.21 -7.20 4.21
CA SER A 478 1.35 -7.83 2.89
C SER A 478 0.53 -9.12 2.80
N GLN A 479 0.52 -9.94 3.84
CA GLN A 479 -0.34 -11.14 3.90
C GLN A 479 -1.83 -10.79 3.83
N VAL A 480 -2.27 -9.72 4.51
CA VAL A 480 -3.66 -9.24 4.41
C VAL A 480 -3.99 -8.84 2.98
N ILE A 481 -3.12 -8.07 2.32
CA ILE A 481 -3.32 -7.64 0.93
C ILE A 481 -3.41 -8.85 -0.03
N ASP A 482 -2.54 -9.84 0.16
CA ASP A 482 -2.53 -11.06 -0.66
C ASP A 482 -3.78 -11.93 -0.44
N LEU A 483 -4.26 -12.02 0.80
CA LEU A 483 -5.50 -12.74 1.12
C LEU A 483 -6.72 -12.02 0.54
N VAL A 484 -6.75 -10.69 0.54
CA VAL A 484 -7.81 -9.91 -0.14
C VAL A 484 -7.83 -10.16 -1.65
N ASN A 485 -6.66 -10.34 -2.27
CA ASN A 485 -6.57 -10.77 -3.66
C ASN A 485 -7.13 -12.18 -3.87
N ARG A 486 -6.61 -13.15 -3.10
CA ARG A 486 -7.03 -14.55 -3.21
C ARG A 486 -8.51 -14.75 -2.91
N MET A 487 -9.11 -13.98 -2.00
CA MET A 487 -10.56 -14.03 -1.75
C MET A 487 -11.38 -13.70 -3.00
N ASN A 488 -10.93 -12.72 -3.80
CA ASN A 488 -11.60 -12.38 -5.05
C ASN A 488 -11.39 -13.50 -6.10
N GLU A 489 -10.17 -14.02 -6.23
CA GLU A 489 -9.87 -15.13 -7.13
C GLU A 489 -10.69 -16.38 -6.78
N GLU A 490 -10.64 -16.83 -5.52
CA GLU A 490 -11.37 -18.00 -5.01
C GLU A 490 -12.88 -17.92 -5.25
N LYS A 491 -13.47 -16.71 -5.18
CA LYS A 491 -14.89 -16.51 -5.42
C LYS A 491 -15.26 -16.68 -6.89
N TYR A 492 -14.43 -16.17 -7.80
CA TYR A 492 -14.75 -16.12 -9.22
C TYR A 492 -14.12 -17.25 -10.05
N GLU A 493 -13.08 -17.92 -9.55
CA GLU A 493 -12.52 -19.15 -10.14
C GLU A 493 -13.33 -20.39 -9.80
N ARG A 494 -13.99 -20.45 -8.62
CA ARG A 494 -14.93 -21.55 -8.31
C ARG A 494 -16.26 -21.47 -9.08
N ALA A 495 -16.53 -20.32 -9.70
CA ALA A 495 -17.74 -20.07 -10.47
C ALA A 495 -17.56 -20.33 -11.98
N ALA A 496 -16.31 -20.53 -12.44
CA ALA A 496 -15.96 -20.97 -13.79
C ALA A 496 -15.74 -22.48 -13.80
#